data_AF-A0A3A0DBS6-F1
#
_entry.id   AF-A0A3A0DBS6-F1
#
_cell.length_a   1.000
_cell.length_b   1.000
_cell.length_c   1.000
_cell.angle_alpha   90.00
_cell.angle_beta   90.00
_cell.angle_gamma   90.00
#
_symmetry.space_group_name_H-M   'P 1'
#
loop_
_entity.id
_entity.type
_entity.pdbx_description
1 polymer ?
#
loop_
_entity_poly.entity_id
_entity_poly.type
_entity_poly.pdbx_seq_one_letter_code
_entity_poly.pdbx_strand_id
1 'polypeptide(L)'
;MKLFIVFLFAAFTSLTMPPCNQAEQQRESSESNTAMASPSEVLIKFKASAQADSVQAFTAALGLVQVRDLSAIGVRVFRVPPGQSLDTILQKCRAHPQVEYAEPNIEYRIPEKQ
;
A
#
# COMPACT_ATOMS: atom_id res chain seq x y z
N MET A 1 49.83 1.16 -34.89
CA MET A 1 50.80 0.11 -34.53
C MET A 1 50.01 -1.12 -34.09
N LYS A 2 50.25 -2.26 -34.74
CA LYS A 2 49.75 -3.58 -34.35
C LYS A 2 50.52 -4.03 -33.10
N LEU A 3 49.85 -4.58 -32.08
CA LEU A 3 50.50 -5.55 -31.20
C LEU A 3 49.48 -6.57 -30.69
N PHE A 4 49.62 -7.77 -31.24
CA PHE A 4 49.04 -9.02 -30.77
C PHE A 4 49.60 -9.34 -29.38
N ILE A 5 48.74 -9.72 -28.43
CA ILE A 5 49.13 -10.67 -27.38
C ILE A 5 48.14 -11.83 -27.38
N VAL A 6 48.78 -12.98 -27.53
CA VAL A 6 48.33 -14.34 -27.77
C VAL A 6 48.30 -15.05 -26.42
N PHE A 7 47.19 -15.73 -26.16
CA PHE A 7 47.02 -16.93 -25.33
C PHE A 7 47.48 -16.92 -23.86
N LEU A 8 46.51 -17.17 -22.97
CA LEU A 8 46.65 -18.30 -22.06
C LEU A 8 45.29 -18.95 -21.80
N PHE A 9 45.05 -20.06 -22.47
CA PHE A 9 43.97 -21.00 -22.18
C PHE A 9 44.26 -21.65 -20.81
N ALA A 10 43.59 -21.19 -19.76
CA ALA A 10 43.47 -21.97 -18.53
C ALA A 10 42.22 -22.85 -18.67
N ALA A 11 42.46 -24.12 -18.99
CA ALA A 11 41.45 -25.17 -18.97
C ALA A 11 40.92 -25.32 -17.54
N PHE A 12 39.78 -24.71 -17.24
CA PHE A 12 39.05 -24.98 -16.01
C PHE A 12 38.21 -26.24 -16.23
N THR A 13 38.79 -27.38 -15.87
CA THR A 13 38.15 -28.68 -15.87
C THR A 13 36.88 -28.64 -15.04
N SER A 14 35.78 -28.94 -15.71
CA SER A 14 34.42 -28.98 -15.18
C SER A 14 34.29 -29.95 -14.01
N LEU A 15 33.92 -29.45 -12.83
CA LEU A 15 33.14 -30.23 -11.87
C LEU A 15 31.68 -29.93 -12.14
N THR A 16 31.00 -30.89 -12.77
CA THR A 16 29.56 -30.84 -13.01
C THR A 16 28.84 -31.08 -11.68
N MET A 17 28.42 -30.01 -11.00
CA MET A 17 27.43 -30.15 -9.93
C MET A 17 26.09 -30.57 -10.55
N PRO A 18 25.33 -31.49 -9.92
CA PRO A 18 23.98 -31.78 -10.34
C PRO A 18 23.13 -30.49 -10.26
N PRO A 19 22.25 -30.21 -11.23
CA PRO A 19 21.29 -29.13 -11.11
C PRO A 19 20.33 -29.49 -9.97
N CYS A 20 20.58 -28.96 -8.78
CA CYS A 20 19.56 -28.94 -7.74
C CYS A 20 18.41 -28.08 -8.28
N ASN A 21 17.30 -28.77 -8.54
CA ASN A 21 16.13 -28.30 -9.25
C ASN A 21 15.49 -27.11 -8.52
N GLN A 22 15.87 -25.89 -8.88
CA GLN A 22 15.19 -24.66 -8.46
C GLN A 22 13.84 -24.44 -9.18
N ALA A 23 13.21 -25.53 -9.65
CA ALA A 23 11.82 -25.51 -10.11
C ALA A 23 10.79 -25.63 -8.95
N GLU A 24 11.25 -25.58 -7.70
CA GLU A 24 10.41 -25.28 -6.52
C GLU A 24 10.43 -23.78 -6.19
N GLN A 25 10.89 -22.92 -7.11
CA GLN A 25 10.44 -21.53 -7.12
C GLN A 25 8.92 -21.49 -7.33
N GLN A 26 8.23 -21.12 -6.25
CA GLN A 26 7.07 -20.23 -6.32
C GLN A 26 5.84 -20.84 -7.03
N ARG A 27 5.36 -21.99 -6.55
CA ARG A 27 4.00 -22.47 -6.83
C ARG A 27 3.18 -22.78 -5.58
N GLU A 28 3.54 -22.21 -4.44
CA GLU A 28 2.61 -22.06 -3.33
C GLU A 28 1.88 -20.73 -3.48
N SER A 29 0.77 -20.83 -4.23
CA SER A 29 -0.50 -20.25 -3.84
C SER A 29 -0.44 -18.79 -3.38
N SER A 30 -0.11 -17.93 -4.34
CA SER A 30 -0.92 -16.71 -4.54
C SER A 30 -2.34 -17.10 -4.97
N GLU A 31 -3.03 -17.89 -4.13
CA GLU A 31 -4.47 -17.92 -4.14
C GLU A 31 -4.89 -16.57 -3.56
N SER A 32 -4.95 -15.62 -4.48
CA SER A 32 -5.87 -14.50 -4.45
C SER A 32 -7.23 -15.04 -4.04
N ASN A 33 -7.45 -15.11 -2.72
CA ASN A 33 -8.77 -15.07 -2.17
C ASN A 33 -9.29 -13.68 -2.56
N THR A 34 -9.81 -13.58 -3.78
CA THR A 34 -10.74 -12.52 -4.19
C THR A 34 -12.05 -12.77 -3.46
N ALA A 35 -12.00 -12.97 -2.14
CA ALA A 35 -13.01 -12.43 -1.28
C ALA A 35 -13.02 -10.95 -1.63
N MET A 36 -14.11 -10.47 -2.23
CA MET A 36 -14.33 -9.06 -2.45
C MET A 36 -14.10 -8.36 -1.13
N ALA A 37 -12.89 -7.84 -0.91
CA ALA A 37 -12.53 -7.16 0.30
C ALA A 37 -13.48 -5.98 0.38
N SER A 38 -14.31 -5.94 1.42
CA SER A 38 -15.22 -4.82 1.64
C SER A 38 -14.40 -3.54 1.51
N PRO A 39 -14.87 -2.54 0.72
CA PRO A 39 -14.09 -1.36 0.47
C PRO A 39 -13.72 -0.70 1.79
N SER A 40 -12.42 -0.59 2.07
CA SER A 40 -11.94 -0.01 3.32
C SER A 40 -12.22 1.49 3.34
N GLU A 41 -12.64 2.00 4.48
CA GLU A 41 -12.92 3.42 4.68
C GLU A 41 -12.03 4.01 5.77
N VAL A 42 -11.72 5.30 5.64
CA VAL A 42 -10.91 6.06 6.58
C VAL A 42 -11.67 7.32 6.98
N LEU A 43 -11.69 7.61 8.29
CA LEU A 43 -12.17 8.87 8.83
C LEU A 43 -10.97 9.81 8.95
N ILE A 44 -11.08 11.02 8.39
CA ILE A 44 -10.02 12.03 8.45
C ILE A 44 -10.60 13.31 9.02
N LYS A 45 -10.00 13.77 10.12
CA LYS A 45 -10.21 15.11 10.66
C LYS A 45 -9.13 16.03 10.14
N PHE A 46 -9.53 17.11 9.48
CA PHE A 46 -8.61 18.16 9.05
C PHE A 46 -8.53 19.25 10.12
N LYS A 47 -7.35 19.87 10.24
CA LYS A 47 -7.16 21.03 11.13
C LYS A 47 -8.09 22.16 10.70
N ALA A 48 -8.53 22.99 11.64
CA ALA A 48 -9.37 24.16 11.34
C ALA A 48 -8.69 25.16 10.37
N SER A 49 -7.35 25.18 10.33
CA SER A 49 -6.56 26.01 9.41
C SER A 49 -6.31 25.36 8.04
N ALA A 50 -6.80 24.15 7.79
CA ALA A 50 -6.61 23.47 6.51
C ALA A 50 -7.38 24.18 5.40
N GLN A 51 -6.69 24.51 4.31
CA GLN A 51 -7.29 25.13 3.14
C GLN A 51 -8.01 24.08 2.29
N ALA A 52 -9.22 24.38 1.81
CA ALA A 52 -10.05 23.45 1.06
C ALA A 52 -9.34 22.88 -0.18
N ASP A 53 -8.68 23.74 -0.97
CA ASP A 53 -7.98 23.33 -2.18
C ASP A 53 -6.82 22.37 -1.89
N SER A 54 -6.09 22.61 -0.80
CA SER A 54 -4.98 21.75 -0.38
C SER A 54 -5.47 20.41 0.14
N VAL A 55 -6.60 20.38 0.86
CA VAL A 55 -7.25 19.14 1.28
C VAL A 55 -7.72 18.34 0.06
N GLN A 56 -8.31 19.00 -0.93
CA GLN A 56 -8.76 18.36 -2.16
C GLN A 56 -7.59 17.80 -2.98
N ALA A 57 -6.51 18.58 -3.15
CA ALA A 57 -5.31 18.13 -3.84
C ALA A 57 -4.67 16.92 -3.13
N PHE A 58 -4.56 16.97 -1.80
CA PHE A 58 -4.02 15.88 -1.00
C PHE A 58 -4.85 14.59 -1.14
N THR A 59 -6.17 14.69 -0.96
CA THR A 59 -7.06 13.52 -1.05
C THR A 59 -7.13 12.95 -2.46
N ALA A 60 -7.12 13.81 -3.49
CA ALA A 60 -7.03 13.39 -4.89
C ALA A 60 -5.71 12.69 -5.22
N ALA A 61 -4.57 13.16 -4.68
CA ALA A 61 -3.26 12.53 -4.88
C ALA A 61 -3.19 11.12 -4.28
N LEU A 62 -4.00 10.84 -3.26
CA LEU A 62 -4.15 9.50 -2.67
C LEU A 62 -5.21 8.63 -3.40
N GLY A 63 -5.97 9.20 -4.34
CA GLY A 63 -7.08 8.51 -4.99
C GLY A 63 -8.26 8.25 -4.07
N LEU A 64 -8.38 9.01 -2.98
CA LEU A 64 -9.46 8.87 -2.01
C LEU A 64 -10.78 9.42 -2.59
N VAL A 65 -11.87 8.68 -2.39
CA VAL A 65 -13.20 9.11 -2.80
C VAL A 65 -14.01 9.45 -1.56
N GLN A 66 -14.43 10.71 -1.41
CA GLN A 66 -15.25 11.11 -0.27
C GLN A 66 -16.63 10.44 -0.36
N VAL A 67 -17.03 9.73 0.68
CA VAL A 67 -18.32 9.02 0.76
C VAL A 67 -19.26 9.64 1.78
N ARG A 68 -18.74 10.40 2.74
CA ARG A 68 -19.54 11.12 3.74
C ARG A 68 -18.83 12.36 4.22
N ASP A 69 -19.59 13.40 4.52
CA ASP A 69 -19.12 14.57 5.25
C ASP A 69 -19.83 14.64 6.62
N LEU A 70 -19.05 14.75 7.69
CA LEU A 70 -19.50 14.89 9.07
C LEU A 70 -19.09 16.28 9.56
N SER A 71 -19.60 17.32 8.88
CA SER A 71 -19.15 18.71 9.04
C SER A 71 -19.31 19.23 10.47
N ALA A 72 -20.31 18.72 11.22
CA ALA A 72 -20.54 19.07 12.63
C ALA A 72 -19.34 18.80 13.56
N ILE A 73 -18.46 17.86 13.18
CA ILE A 73 -17.25 17.49 13.93
C ILE A 73 -15.96 17.67 13.11
N GLY A 74 -16.06 18.25 11.91
CA GLY A 74 -14.91 18.48 11.01
C GLY A 74 -14.28 17.21 10.46
N VAL A 75 -15.04 16.11 10.37
CA VAL A 75 -14.56 14.81 9.89
C VAL A 75 -15.12 14.53 8.50
N ARG A 76 -14.29 13.98 7.62
CA ARG A 76 -14.72 13.46 6.31
C ARG A 76 -14.38 11.98 6.22
N VAL A 77 -15.29 11.21 5.63
CA VAL A 77 -15.11 9.77 5.42
C VAL A 77 -14.75 9.55 3.96
N PHE A 78 -13.66 8.83 3.75
CA PHE A 78 -13.17 8.49 2.41
C PHE A 78 -13.09 6.99 2.23
N ARG A 79 -13.42 6.54 1.02
CA ARG A 79 -13.14 5.19 0.55
C ARG A 79 -11.69 5.12 0.04
N VAL A 80 -10.98 4.08 0.49
CA VAL A 80 -9.66 3.72 -0.01
C VAL A 80 -9.82 3.04 -1.38
N PRO A 81 -9.08 3.47 -2.41
CA PRO A 81 -9.16 2.86 -3.73
C PRO A 81 -8.63 1.41 -3.70
N PRO A 82 -9.15 0.54 -4.59
CA PRO A 82 -8.69 -0.84 -4.67
C PRO A 82 -7.18 -0.91 -4.96
N GLY A 83 -6.51 -1.91 -4.40
CA GLY A 83 -5.06 -2.09 -4.56
C GLY A 83 -4.18 -1.22 -3.65
N GLN A 84 -4.78 -0.35 -2.82
CA GLN A 84 -4.06 0.36 -1.76
C GLN A 84 -4.35 -0.23 -0.37
N SER A 85 -3.33 -0.32 0.47
CA SER A 85 -3.48 -0.73 1.87
C SER A 85 -4.02 0.42 2.72
N LEU A 86 -5.00 0.12 3.58
CA LEU A 86 -5.54 1.07 4.56
C LEU A 86 -4.43 1.61 5.47
N ASP A 87 -3.50 0.77 5.92
CA ASP A 87 -2.40 1.19 6.79
C ASP A 87 -1.46 2.18 6.10
N THR A 88 -1.18 1.96 4.81
CA THR A 88 -0.39 2.89 4.01
C THR A 88 -1.10 4.24 3.85
N ILE A 89 -2.41 4.25 3.64
CA ILE A 89 -3.21 5.47 3.61
C ILE A 89 -3.15 6.19 4.97
N LEU A 90 -3.38 5.47 6.06
CA LEU A 90 -3.35 6.04 7.42
C LEU A 90 -2.00 6.65 7.75
N GLN A 91 -0.90 6.01 7.37
CA GLN A 91 0.45 6.55 7.55
C GLN A 91 0.64 7.85 6.78
N LYS A 92 0.22 7.91 5.51
CA LYS A 92 0.28 9.13 4.70
C LYS A 92 -0.60 10.25 5.28
N CYS A 93 -1.79 9.92 5.75
CA CYS A 93 -2.69 10.88 6.40
C CYS A 93 -2.07 11.45 7.68
N ARG A 94 -1.56 10.59 8.58
CA ARG A 94 -0.94 11.02 9.85
C ARG A 94 0.31 11.88 9.64
N ALA A 95 1.03 11.68 8.53
CA ALA A 95 2.21 12.48 8.18
C ALA A 95 1.85 13.83 7.53
N HIS A 96 0.60 14.04 7.10
CA HIS A 96 0.23 15.24 6.35
C HIS A 96 -0.03 16.44 7.28
N PRO A 97 0.56 17.62 7.03
CA PRO A 97 0.51 18.75 7.97
C PRO A 97 -0.89 19.33 8.22
N GLN A 98 -1.84 19.08 7.31
CA GLN A 98 -3.22 19.56 7.43
C GLN A 98 -4.16 18.56 8.12
N VAL A 99 -3.70 17.33 8.35
CA VAL A 99 -4.48 16.31 9.05
C VAL A 99 -4.26 16.48 10.55
N GLU A 100 -5.35 16.51 11.30
CA GLU A 100 -5.32 16.49 12.77
C GLU A 100 -5.36 15.05 13.28
N TYR A 101 -6.19 14.20 12.66
CA TYR A 101 -6.37 12.82 13.06
C TYR A 101 -6.87 11.96 11.88
N ALA A 102 -6.49 10.67 11.87
CA ALA A 102 -6.96 9.69 10.90
C ALA A 102 -7.05 8.27 11.48
N GLU A 103 -8.19 7.61 11.26
CA GLU A 103 -8.51 6.27 11.77
C GLU A 103 -9.26 5.38 10.75
N PRO A 104 -9.15 4.05 10.88
CA PRO A 104 -10.03 3.11 10.21
C PRO A 104 -11.51 3.37 10.52
N ASN A 105 -12.39 3.23 9.53
CA ASN A 105 -13.82 3.09 9.82
C ASN A 105 -14.11 1.63 10.20
N ILE A 106 -14.38 1.39 11.48
CA ILE A 106 -14.64 0.04 12.02
C ILE A 106 -16.07 -0.07 12.54
N GLU A 107 -16.69 -1.22 12.23
CA GLU A 107 -17.99 -1.58 12.75
C GLU A 107 -17.83 -2.23 14.13
N TYR A 108 -18.50 -1.67 15.13
CA TYR A 108 -18.58 -2.27 16.46
C TYR A 108 -19.96 -2.87 16.70
N ARG A 109 -20.00 -4.08 17.27
CA ARG A 109 -21.23 -4.74 17.74
C ARG A 109 -21.39 -4.50 19.24
N ILE A 110 -22.53 -3.96 19.64
CA ILE A 110 -22.91 -3.83 21.04
C ILE A 110 -23.53 -5.17 21.49
N PRO A 111 -23.01 -5.83 22.55
CA PRO A 111 -23.62 -7.06 23.06
C PRO A 111 -24.97 -6.76 23.71
N GLU A 112 -25.95 -7.65 23.52
CA GLU A 112 -27.23 -7.56 24.24
C GLU A 112 -27.01 -7.77 25.73
N LYS A 113 -27.69 -6.95 26.53
CA LYS A 113 -27.66 -7.05 27.99
C LYS A 113 -28.57 -8.22 28.39
N GLN A 114 -27.98 -9.26 28.97
CA GLN A 114 -28.74 -10.38 29.57
C GLN A 114 -29.50 -9.94 30.82
#